data_AF-A0A517ZL91-F1
#
_entry.id   AF-A0A517ZL91-F1
#
_cell.length_a   1.000
_cell.length_b   1.000
_cell.length_c   1.000
_cell.angle_alpha   90.00
_cell.angle_beta   90.00
_cell.angle_gamma   90.00
#
_symmetry.space_group_name_H-M   'P 1'
#
loop_
_entity.id
_entity.type
_entity.pdbx_description
1 polymer ?
#
loop_
_entity_poly.entity_id
_entity_poly.type
_entity_poly.pdbx_seq_one_letter_code
_entity_poly.pdbx_strand_id
1 'polypeptide(L)'
;MSHLKSVAVMLPLFTLTMLFAPGCSDGPRTDEQVDVVYRCSETGEYVSAPPQPVPAVNPDTGRATLQRALYCSRCQHWYVVPPPNVHNGPVAGYLCPKHKLAMQEQGPLPE
;
A
#
# COMPACT_ATOMS: atom_id res chain seq x y z
N MET A 1 34.71 56.59 56.07
CA MET A 1 33.96 57.45 55.15
C MET A 1 34.62 57.30 53.78
N SER A 2 34.07 56.76 52.70
CA SER A 2 32.71 56.36 52.40
C SER A 2 32.74 55.59 51.05
N HIS A 3 31.83 54.63 50.91
CA HIS A 3 31.25 54.07 49.67
C HIS A 3 32.12 53.25 48.69
N LEU A 4 32.02 51.93 48.88
CA LEU A 4 31.51 50.94 47.91
C LEU A 4 31.32 51.47 46.48
N LYS A 5 32.15 50.99 45.55
CA LYS A 5 31.89 51.10 44.10
C LYS A 5 31.16 49.85 43.62
N SER A 6 30.05 50.11 42.94
CA SER A 6 29.05 49.18 42.42
C SER A 6 29.61 48.03 41.60
N VAL A 7 29.02 46.87 41.85
CA VAL A 7 28.97 45.71 40.96
C VAL A 7 28.16 46.09 39.72
N ALA A 8 28.73 45.87 38.54
CA ALA A 8 27.97 45.81 37.29
C ALA A 8 28.32 44.50 36.58
N VAL A 9 27.31 43.65 36.52
CA VAL A 9 27.23 42.33 35.89
C VAL A 9 27.37 42.48 34.37
N MET A 10 28.20 41.65 33.75
CA MET A 10 28.09 41.32 32.32
C MET A 10 28.72 39.94 32.03
N LEU A 11 27.96 38.88 32.37
CA LEU A 11 27.87 37.71 31.47
C LEU A 11 27.15 38.18 30.18
N PRO A 12 27.36 37.60 28.99
CA PRO A 12 27.59 36.15 28.76
C PRO A 12 28.55 35.83 27.58
N LEU A 13 29.00 34.58 27.46
CA LEU A 13 29.32 34.02 26.14
C LEU A 13 29.03 32.51 26.17
N PHE A 14 27.74 32.18 26.20
CA PHE A 14 27.26 30.84 25.86
C PHE A 14 27.48 30.65 24.36
N THR A 15 28.59 29.99 24.00
CA THR A 15 28.87 29.53 22.65
C THR A 15 27.92 28.37 22.31
N LEU A 16 26.71 28.74 21.88
CA LEU A 16 25.73 27.81 21.31
C LEU A 16 26.22 27.38 19.94
N THR A 17 26.99 26.30 19.93
CA THR A 17 27.45 25.61 18.72
C THR A 17 26.23 24.98 18.04
N MET A 18 25.62 25.70 17.10
CA MET A 18 24.60 25.17 16.19
C MET A 18 25.25 24.13 15.27
N LEU A 19 25.25 22.87 15.71
CA LEU A 19 25.49 21.73 14.82
C LEU A 19 24.33 21.66 13.82
N PHE A 20 24.56 22.17 12.62
CA PHE A 20 23.75 21.86 11.45
C PHE A 20 23.94 20.37 11.13
N ALA A 21 23.03 19.53 11.62
CA ALA A 21 22.86 18.19 11.10
C ALA A 21 22.36 18.32 9.65
N PRO A 22 22.99 17.68 8.65
CA PRO A 22 22.39 17.57 7.33
C PRO A 22 21.10 16.79 7.48
N GLY A 23 19.97 17.48 7.34
CA GLY A 23 18.66 16.85 7.31
C GLY A 23 18.62 15.88 6.14
N CYS A 24 18.57 14.58 6.47
CA CYS A 24 18.15 13.56 5.52
C CYS A 24 16.78 13.97 4.98
N SER A 25 16.75 14.36 3.71
CA SER A 25 15.51 14.62 3.00
C SER A 25 14.84 13.26 2.76
N ASP A 26 13.91 12.86 3.63
CA ASP A 26 12.90 11.85 3.30
C ASP A 26 12.04 12.48 2.20
N GLY A 27 12.40 12.23 0.94
CA GLY A 27 11.54 12.57 -0.19
C GLY A 27 10.19 11.85 -0.05
N PRO A 28 9.09 12.39 -0.59
CA PRO A 28 7.80 11.74 -0.49
C PRO A 28 7.88 10.35 -1.13
N ARG A 29 7.64 9.30 -0.33
CA ARG A 29 7.39 7.95 -0.85
C ARG A 29 6.17 8.05 -1.75
N THR A 30 6.37 8.02 -3.06
CA THR A 30 5.28 7.77 -4.00
C THR A 30 4.81 6.36 -3.71
N ASP A 31 3.66 6.23 -3.05
CA ASP A 31 2.96 4.96 -2.89
C ASP A 31 2.53 4.50 -4.29
N GLU A 32 3.41 3.75 -4.95
CA GLU A 32 3.13 3.14 -6.24
C GLU A 32 2.15 2.01 -5.97
N GLN A 33 0.85 2.34 -6.01
CA GLN A 33 -0.21 1.36 -5.83
C GLN A 33 -0.09 0.29 -6.91
N VAL A 34 0.25 -0.92 -6.51
CA VAL A 34 0.35 -2.06 -7.41
C VAL A 34 -1.05 -2.48 -7.83
N ASP A 35 -1.32 -2.44 -9.14
CA ASP A 35 -2.57 -2.92 -9.71
C ASP A 35 -2.82 -4.40 -9.37
N VAL A 36 -4.10 -4.76 -9.32
CA VAL A 36 -4.57 -6.11 -9.06
C VAL A 36 -5.47 -6.58 -10.19
N VAL A 37 -5.58 -7.89 -10.35
CA VAL A 37 -6.43 -8.46 -11.40
C VAL A 37 -7.83 -8.73 -10.89
N TYR A 38 -8.80 -8.29 -11.67
CA TYR A 38 -10.22 -8.59 -11.52
C TYR A 38 -10.69 -9.49 -12.64
N ARG A 39 -11.75 -10.26 -12.37
CA ARG A 39 -12.55 -10.96 -13.38
C ARG A 39 -13.98 -10.42 -13.36
N CYS A 40 -14.53 -10.06 -14.51
CA CYS A 40 -15.95 -9.71 -14.60
C CYS A 40 -16.82 -10.96 -14.50
N SER A 41 -17.80 -10.98 -13.60
CA SER A 41 -18.73 -12.10 -13.45
C SER A 41 -19.70 -12.25 -14.62
N GLU A 42 -19.88 -11.22 -15.43
CA GLU A 42 -20.79 -11.22 -16.57
C GLU A 42 -20.10 -11.60 -17.88
N THR A 43 -18.95 -10.99 -18.19
CA THR A 43 -18.21 -11.24 -19.44
C THR A 43 -17.17 -12.34 -19.30
N GLY A 44 -16.70 -12.60 -18.08
CA GLY A 44 -15.61 -13.55 -17.81
C GLY A 44 -14.22 -13.00 -18.07
N GLU A 45 -14.11 -11.78 -18.61
CA GLU A 45 -12.85 -11.11 -18.94
C GLU A 45 -12.06 -10.70 -17.70
N TYR A 46 -10.74 -10.60 -17.87
CA TYR A 46 -9.82 -10.19 -16.83
C TYR A 46 -9.30 -8.78 -17.10
N VAL A 47 -9.25 -7.96 -16.05
CA VAL A 47 -8.78 -6.57 -16.13
C VAL A 47 -7.81 -6.27 -14.99
N SER A 48 -6.76 -5.51 -15.29
CA SER A 48 -5.84 -4.97 -14.30
C SER A 48 -6.29 -3.57 -13.89
N ALA A 49 -6.47 -3.32 -12.60
CA ALA A 49 -6.88 -2.01 -12.09
C ALA A 49 -6.41 -1.80 -10.64
N PRO A 50 -6.44 -0.55 -10.14
CA PRO A 50 -6.12 -0.27 -8.75
C PRO A 50 -7.02 -1.05 -7.77
N PRO A 51 -6.53 -1.43 -6.58
CA PRO A 51 -7.32 -2.14 -5.59
C PRO A 51 -8.57 -1.36 -5.15
N GLN A 52 -9.74 -1.95 -5.37
CA GLN A 52 -11.06 -1.47 -4.95
C GLN A 52 -11.84 -2.54 -4.16
N PRO A 53 -12.80 -2.13 -3.32
CA PRO A 53 -13.74 -3.03 -2.68
C PRO A 53 -14.49 -3.90 -3.70
N VAL A 54 -14.67 -5.18 -3.38
CA VAL A 54 -15.35 -6.13 -4.27
C VAL A 54 -16.78 -6.44 -3.81
N PRO A 55 -17.74 -6.60 -4.73
CA PRO A 55 -17.55 -6.47 -6.18
C PRO A 55 -17.34 -5.01 -6.62
N ALA A 56 -16.34 -4.78 -7.47
CA ALA A 56 -16.01 -3.45 -8.00
C ALA A 56 -16.80 -3.16 -9.28
N VAL A 57 -16.91 -1.88 -9.65
CA VAL A 57 -17.64 -1.45 -10.84
C VAL A 57 -16.85 -1.79 -12.10
N ASN A 58 -17.46 -2.54 -13.02
CA ASN A 58 -16.92 -2.74 -14.36
C ASN A 58 -17.14 -1.42 -15.16
N PRO A 59 -16.07 -0.78 -15.67
CA PRO A 59 -16.18 0.50 -16.38
C PRO A 59 -16.99 0.40 -17.68
N ASP A 60 -17.04 -0.75 -18.34
CA ASP A 60 -17.74 -0.94 -19.61
C ASP A 60 -19.25 -1.09 -19.42
N THR A 61 -19.68 -1.63 -18.26
CA THR A 61 -21.10 -1.91 -17.99
C THR A 61 -21.72 -0.97 -16.94
N GLY A 62 -20.89 -0.27 -16.15
CA GLY A 62 -21.33 0.54 -15.01
C GLY A 62 -21.89 -0.26 -13.83
N ARG A 63 -21.82 -1.60 -13.85
CA ARG A 63 -22.35 -2.49 -12.82
C ARG A 63 -21.23 -3.02 -11.90
N ALA A 64 -21.54 -3.27 -10.64
CA ALA A 64 -20.62 -3.87 -9.67
C ALA A 64 -20.44 -5.38 -9.91
N THR A 65 -19.63 -5.75 -10.91
CA THR A 65 -19.48 -7.13 -11.41
C THR A 65 -18.03 -7.63 -11.41
N LEU A 66 -17.06 -6.78 -11.03
CA LEU A 66 -15.66 -7.17 -10.96
C LEU A 66 -15.33 -7.84 -9.63
N GLN A 67 -14.84 -9.08 -9.70
CA GLN A 67 -14.39 -9.85 -8.55
C GLN A 67 -12.87 -10.00 -8.59
N ARG A 68 -12.20 -9.87 -7.44
CA ARG A 68 -10.73 -9.98 -7.39
C ARG A 68 -10.31 -11.41 -7.77
N ALA A 69 -9.19 -11.54 -8.45
CA ALA A 69 -8.64 -12.82 -8.86
C ALA A 69 -7.18 -12.96 -8.41
N LEU A 70 -6.75 -14.18 -8.12
CA LEU A 70 -5.37 -14.53 -7.79
C LEU A 70 -4.84 -15.59 -8.75
N TYR A 71 -3.57 -15.46 -9.12
CA TYR A 71 -2.90 -16.33 -10.06
C TYR A 71 -2.25 -17.52 -9.36
N CYS A 72 -2.49 -18.73 -9.88
CA CYS A 72 -1.72 -19.90 -9.51
C CYS A 72 -0.69 -20.23 -10.58
N SER A 73 0.58 -20.02 -10.29
CA SER A 73 1.70 -20.29 -11.21
C SER A 73 1.83 -21.76 -11.65
N ARG A 74 1.38 -22.71 -10.82
CA ARG A 74 1.38 -24.14 -11.16
C ARG A 74 0.24 -24.53 -12.09
N CYS A 75 -0.93 -23.90 -11.93
CA CYS A 75 -2.05 -24.09 -12.83
C CYS A 75 -1.94 -23.24 -14.10
N GLN A 76 -1.11 -22.18 -14.05
CA GLN A 76 -1.11 -21.08 -15.01
C GLN A 76 -2.52 -20.51 -15.22
N HIS A 77 -3.22 -20.27 -14.12
CA HIS A 77 -4.64 -19.91 -14.14
C HIS A 77 -5.02 -18.94 -13.02
N TRP A 78 -5.97 -18.07 -13.32
CA TRP A 78 -6.55 -17.10 -12.39
C TRP A 78 -7.80 -17.63 -11.71
N TYR A 79 -7.82 -17.60 -10.38
CA TYR A 79 -8.94 -18.01 -9.56
C TYR A 79 -9.61 -16.80 -8.92
N VAL A 80 -10.93 -16.71 -9.05
CA VAL A 80 -11.72 -15.68 -8.34
C VAL A 80 -11.68 -15.94 -6.85
N VAL A 81 -11.41 -14.88 -6.08
CA VAL A 81 -11.46 -14.92 -4.61
C VAL A 81 -12.76 -14.31 -4.11
N PRO A 82 -13.43 -14.98 -3.14
CA PRO A 82 -14.62 -14.42 -2.49
C PRO A 82 -14.36 -13.04 -1.88
N PRO A 83 -15.38 -12.18 -1.86
CA PRO A 83 -15.27 -10.88 -1.21
C PRO A 83 -15.02 -11.05 0.30
N PRO A 84 -14.30 -10.10 0.93
CA PRO A 84 -13.88 -10.22 2.33
C PRO A 84 -15.04 -10.26 3.32
N ASN A 85 -16.23 -9.79 2.96
CA ASN A 85 -17.44 -9.91 3.79
C ASN A 85 -17.95 -11.36 3.93
N VAL A 86 -17.51 -12.28 3.05
CA VAL A 86 -17.84 -13.71 3.11
C VAL A 86 -16.71 -14.52 3.77
N HIS A 87 -15.51 -13.95 3.89
CA HIS A 87 -14.34 -14.62 4.43
C HIS A 87 -13.51 -13.71 5.34
N ASN A 88 -13.44 -14.04 6.63
CA ASN A 88 -12.70 -13.28 7.65
C ASN A 88 -11.17 -13.48 7.61
N GLY A 89 -10.59 -13.89 6.48
CA GLY A 89 -9.16 -14.15 6.31
C GLY A 89 -8.49 -13.16 5.34
N PRO A 90 -7.17 -12.93 5.45
CA PRO A 90 -6.45 -12.08 4.50
C PRO A 90 -6.51 -12.67 3.08
N VAL A 91 -6.71 -11.83 2.07
CA VAL A 91 -6.78 -12.27 0.66
C VAL A 91 -5.47 -12.94 0.21
N ALA A 92 -4.32 -12.52 0.74
CA ALA A 92 -3.04 -13.19 0.52
C ALA A 92 -2.98 -14.64 1.06
N GLY A 93 -3.95 -15.05 1.88
CA GLY A 93 -4.05 -16.40 2.45
C GLY A 93 -4.77 -17.42 1.58
N TYR A 94 -5.30 -17.03 0.42
CA TYR A 94 -6.00 -17.97 -0.45
C TYR A 94 -5.03 -18.96 -1.10
N LEU A 95 -5.28 -20.25 -0.85
CA LEU A 95 -4.54 -21.35 -1.44
C LEU A 95 -5.22 -21.84 -2.71
N CYS A 96 -4.42 -22.23 -3.70
CA CYS A 96 -4.89 -22.89 -4.90
C CYS A 96 -5.67 -24.16 -4.52
N PRO A 97 -6.90 -24.37 -5.03
CA PRO A 97 -7.72 -25.51 -4.66
C PRO A 97 -7.09 -26.85 -5.07
N LYS A 98 -6.28 -26.87 -6.15
CA LYS A 98 -5.60 -28.06 -6.67
C LYS A 98 -4.29 -28.36 -5.95
N HIS A 99 -3.41 -27.37 -5.84
CA HIS A 99 -2.03 -27.58 -5.37
C HIS A 99 -1.80 -27.23 -3.90
N LYS A 100 -2.77 -26.59 -3.24
CA LYS A 100 -2.67 -26.09 -1.85
C LYS A 100 -1.49 -25.14 -1.62
N LEU A 101 -1.06 -24.44 -2.67
CA LEU A 101 -0.01 -23.42 -2.63
C LEU A 101 -0.63 -22.02 -2.60
N ALA A 102 0.06 -21.07 -1.98
CA ALA A 102 -0.33 -19.66 -2.00
C ALA A 102 -0.44 -19.15 -3.45
N MET A 103 -1.52 -18.41 -3.74
CA MET A 103 -1.72 -17.75 -5.02
C MET A 103 -1.16 -16.32 -4.99
N GLN A 104 -0.89 -15.78 -6.17
CA GLN A 104 -0.21 -14.49 -6.37
C GLN A 104 -1.20 -13.42 -6.81
N GLU A 105 -0.99 -12.16 -6.43
CA GLU A 105 -1.83 -11.05 -6.89
C GLU A 105 -1.46 -10.62 -8.33
N GLN A 106 -0.25 -10.95 -8.77
CA GLN A 106 0.29 -10.66 -10.09
C GLN A 106 0.44 -11.93 -10.93
N GLY A 107 0.34 -11.78 -12.25
CA GLY A 107 0.49 -12.85 -13.23
C GLY A 107 0.22 -12.34 -14.65
N PRO A 108 0.41 -13.18 -15.68
CA PRO A 108 0.05 -12.83 -17.04
C PRO A 108 -1.47 -12.71 -17.18
N LEU A 109 -1.97 -11.64 -17.79
CA LEU A 109 -3.38 -11.58 -18.18
C LEU A 109 -3.66 -12.65 -19.26
N PRO A 110 -4.80 -13.36 -19.19
CA PRO A 110 -5.21 -14.26 -20.26
C PRO A 110 -5.41 -13.48 -21.57
N GLU A 111 -5.01 -14.09 -22.69
CA GLU A 111 -5.31 -13.59 -24.04
C GLU A 111 -6.78 -13.76 -24.42
#